data_AF-A0A553JEM4-F1
#
_entry.id   AF-A0A553JEM4-F1
#
_cell.length_a   1.000
_cell.length_b   1.000
_cell.length_c   1.000
_cell.angle_alpha   90.00
_cell.angle_beta   90.00
_cell.angle_gamma   90.00
#
_symmetry.space_group_name_H-M   'P 1'
#
loop_
_entity.id
_entity.type
_entity.pdbx_description
1 polymer ?
#
loop_
_entity_poly.entity_id
_entity_poly.type
_entity_poly.pdbx_seq_one_letter_code
_entity_poly.pdbx_strand_id
1 'polypeptide(L)'
;MSKNSGLNAIEIKYLRLSLGLTTAQVGELSKATEEDVIAWEAGEKPVSGLAEKKLIEIDETIEMQVLNTCDGIEELFKKEPKRTLSFVVYPTQALYAQYNPEYLGSLPLAELYNTSAWRIKKECQLILEVDVKLVALEAESYKAYREKEDLKESRESRAKWAAAQL
;
A
#
# COMPACT_ATOMS: atom_id res chain seq x y z
N MET A 1 31.32 -4.33 19.38
CA MET A 1 30.15 -3.41 19.32
C MET A 1 29.96 -3.04 17.86
N SER A 2 29.00 -3.67 17.17
CA SER A 2 28.75 -3.41 15.76
C SER A 2 28.24 -1.98 15.62
N LYS A 3 28.97 -1.16 14.87
CA LYS A 3 28.40 0.08 14.33
C LYS A 3 27.13 -0.35 13.57
N ASN A 4 25.97 0.23 13.88
CA ASN A 4 24.83 0.14 12.97
C ASN A 4 25.32 0.67 11.62
N SER A 5 25.69 -0.25 10.72
CA SER A 5 25.86 0.08 9.33
C SER A 5 24.45 0.24 8.82
N GLY A 6 23.97 1.48 8.81
CA GLY A 6 22.70 1.80 8.17
C GLY A 6 22.68 1.36 6.72
N LEU A 7 21.53 1.49 6.07
CA LEU A 7 21.34 1.01 4.70
C LEU A 7 22.43 1.56 3.77
N ASN A 8 23.06 0.68 3.00
CA ASN A 8 23.98 1.06 1.94
C ASN A 8 23.22 1.53 0.68
N ALA A 9 23.97 1.99 -0.32
CA ALA A 9 23.42 2.53 -1.57
C ALA A 9 22.49 1.56 -2.32
N ILE A 10 22.84 0.27 -2.35
CA ILE A 10 22.02 -0.73 -3.05
C ILE A 10 20.78 -1.09 -2.24
N GLU A 11 20.89 -1.16 -0.91
CA GLU A 11 19.79 -1.46 -0.01
C GLU A 11 18.73 -0.35 -0.03
N ILE A 12 19.12 0.93 0.07
CA ILE A 12 18.16 2.05 0.04
C ILE A 12 17.43 2.14 -1.30
N LYS A 13 18.14 1.86 -2.41
CA LYS A 13 17.57 1.83 -3.76
C LYS A 13 16.49 0.76 -3.89
N TYR A 14 16.79 -0.46 -3.47
CA TYR A 14 15.83 -1.55 -3.60
C TYR A 14 14.70 -1.47 -2.58
N LEU A 15 14.93 -0.89 -1.40
CA LEU A 15 13.85 -0.55 -0.47
C LEU A 15 12.89 0.47 -1.08
N ARG A 16 13.40 1.55 -1.71
CA ARG A 16 12.54 2.50 -2.43
C ARG A 16 11.71 1.80 -3.53
N LEU A 17 12.37 0.98 -4.34
CA LEU A 17 11.72 0.28 -5.45
C LEU A 17 10.68 -0.74 -4.97
N SER A 18 10.92 -1.44 -3.85
CA SER A 18 9.95 -2.39 -3.28
C SER A 18 8.72 -1.72 -2.70
N LEU A 19 8.83 -0.43 -2.35
CA LEU A 19 7.74 0.43 -1.90
C LEU A 19 7.00 1.13 -3.06
N GLY A 20 7.43 0.90 -4.31
CA GLY A 20 6.82 1.52 -5.50
C GLY A 20 7.05 3.02 -5.62
N LEU A 21 8.08 3.57 -4.96
CA LEU A 21 8.30 5.01 -4.86
C LEU A 21 9.30 5.54 -5.88
N THR A 22 9.10 6.79 -6.31
CA THR A 22 10.10 7.57 -7.06
C THR A 22 11.13 8.21 -6.12
N THR A 23 12.25 8.65 -6.68
CA THR A 23 13.28 9.40 -5.96
C THR A 23 12.73 10.71 -5.37
N ALA A 24 11.91 11.44 -6.14
CA ALA A 24 11.20 12.63 -5.67
C ALA A 24 10.29 12.34 -4.45
N GLN A 25 9.50 11.26 -4.49
CA GLN A 25 8.62 10.88 -3.38
C GLN A 25 9.40 10.53 -2.12
N VAL A 26 10.55 9.86 -2.24
CA VAL A 26 11.43 9.62 -1.09
C VAL A 26 11.99 10.93 -0.53
N GLY A 27 12.36 11.88 -1.39
CA GLY A 27 12.76 13.23 -0.98
C GLY A 27 11.70 13.90 -0.10
N GLU A 28 10.45 13.91 -0.56
CA GLU A 28 9.31 14.45 0.19
C GLU A 28 9.12 13.76 1.56
N LEU A 29 9.10 12.43 1.59
CA LEU A 29 8.89 11.65 2.82
C LEU A 29 10.01 11.81 3.85
N SER A 30 11.23 12.00 3.37
CA SER A 30 12.44 12.08 4.20
C SER A 30 12.92 13.51 4.47
N LYS A 31 12.22 14.52 3.96
CA LYS A 31 12.59 15.94 4.04
C LYS A 31 13.98 16.20 3.42
N ALA A 32 14.25 15.56 2.29
CA ALA A 32 15.47 15.73 1.49
C ALA A 32 15.10 16.14 0.06
N THR A 33 16.10 16.49 -0.76
CA THR A 33 15.87 16.76 -2.18
C THR A 33 15.93 15.46 -2.99
N GLU A 34 15.38 15.46 -4.20
CA GLU A 34 15.50 14.32 -5.12
C GLU A 34 16.97 14.02 -5.45
N GLU A 35 17.81 15.05 -5.61
CA GLU A 35 19.23 14.90 -5.88
C GLU A 35 19.99 14.22 -4.72
N ASP A 36 19.59 14.49 -3.47
CA ASP A 36 20.16 13.79 -2.33
C ASP A 36 19.83 12.29 -2.37
N VAL A 37 18.59 11.92 -2.71
CA VAL A 37 18.19 10.51 -2.85
C VAL A 37 18.99 9.82 -3.96
N ILE A 38 19.16 10.48 -5.10
CA ILE A 38 19.97 9.95 -6.22
C ILE A 38 21.43 9.73 -5.78
N ALA A 39 22.02 10.68 -5.06
CA ALA A 39 23.38 10.58 -4.56
C ALA A 39 23.54 9.45 -3.52
N TRP A 40 22.53 9.19 -2.69
CA TRP A 40 22.51 8.04 -1.77
C TRP A 40 22.52 6.71 -2.52
N GLU A 41 21.67 6.59 -3.55
CA GLU A 41 21.56 5.36 -4.36
C GLU A 41 22.77 5.10 -5.25
N ALA A 42 23.52 6.15 -5.60
CA ALA A 42 24.80 6.04 -6.31
C ALA A 42 25.99 5.74 -5.38
N GLY A 43 25.80 5.82 -4.05
CA GLY A 43 26.87 5.67 -3.07
C GLY A 43 27.81 6.88 -2.98
N GLU A 44 27.39 8.01 -3.53
CA GLU A 44 28.13 9.28 -3.52
C GLU A 44 28.00 10.02 -2.18
N LYS A 45 26.89 9.77 -1.47
CA LYS A 45 26.62 10.29 -0.13
C LYS A 45 26.10 9.17 0.78
N PRO A 46 26.39 9.22 2.10
CA PRO A 46 25.74 8.31 3.05
C PRO A 46 24.23 8.57 3.10
N VAL A 47 23.45 7.51 3.28
CA VAL A 47 22.00 7.58 3.44
C VAL A 47 21.65 8.42 4.68
N SER A 48 20.66 9.30 4.55
CA SER A 48 20.12 10.02 5.71
C SER A 48 19.47 9.05 6.70
N GLY A 49 19.87 9.10 7.97
CA GLY A 49 19.25 8.27 9.02
C GLY A 49 17.74 8.52 9.19
N LEU A 50 17.24 9.71 8.82
CA LEU A 50 15.81 9.98 8.78
C LEU A 50 15.13 9.26 7.61
N ALA A 51 15.77 9.23 6.43
CA ALA A 51 15.24 8.54 5.26
C ALA A 51 15.20 7.02 5.48
N GLU A 52 16.31 6.46 5.99
CA GLU A 52 16.41 5.04 6.37
C GLU A 52 15.29 4.66 7.34
N LYS A 53 15.19 5.37 8.47
CA LYS A 53 14.16 5.10 9.47
C LYS A 53 12.75 5.19 8.86
N LYS A 54 12.47 6.23 8.08
CA LYS A 54 11.14 6.45 7.53
C LYS A 54 10.71 5.38 6.53
N LEU A 55 11.61 4.94 5.65
CA LEU A 55 11.30 3.90 4.67
C LEU A 55 11.14 2.53 5.32
N ILE A 56 11.96 2.20 6.33
CA ILE A 56 11.81 0.97 7.11
C ILE A 56 10.46 0.96 7.85
N GLU A 57 10.09 2.05 8.54
CA GLU A 57 8.79 2.15 9.23
C GLU A 57 7.59 1.97 8.28
N ILE A 58 7.70 2.47 7.05
CA ILE A 58 6.67 2.29 6.02
C ILE A 58 6.60 0.82 5.57
N ASP A 59 7.75 0.18 5.31
CA ASP A 59 7.79 -1.23 4.91
C ASP A 59 7.22 -2.14 6.01
N GLU A 60 7.59 -1.92 7.27
CA GLU A 60 7.02 -2.62 8.43
C GLU A 60 5.51 -2.41 8.55
N THR A 61 5.02 -1.19 8.30
CA THR A 61 3.58 -0.89 8.28
C THR A 61 2.87 -1.68 7.18
N ILE A 62 3.46 -1.76 5.99
CA ILE A 62 2.92 -2.52 4.86
C ILE A 62 2.88 -4.01 5.20
N GLU A 63 3.97 -4.58 5.72
CA GLU A 63 4.03 -6.00 6.09
C GLU A 63 3.00 -6.35 7.16
N MET A 64 2.85 -5.52 8.20
CA MET A 64 1.82 -5.71 9.21
C MET A 64 0.40 -5.62 8.62
N GLN A 65 0.15 -4.72 7.67
CA GLN A 65 -1.13 -4.67 6.96
C GLN A 65 -1.38 -5.91 6.11
N VAL A 66 -0.35 -6.45 5.45
CA VAL A 66 -0.44 -7.68 4.64
C VAL A 66 -0.86 -8.86 5.51
N LEU A 67 -0.15 -9.10 6.61
CA LEU A 67 -0.44 -10.19 7.54
C LEU A 67 -1.85 -10.09 8.11
N ASN A 68 -2.19 -8.95 8.71
CA ASN A 68 -3.51 -8.74 9.33
C ASN A 68 -4.66 -8.89 8.32
N THR A 69 -4.47 -8.47 7.07
CA THR A 69 -5.50 -8.60 6.04
C THR A 69 -5.65 -10.07 5.59
N CYS A 70 -4.54 -10.79 5.42
CA CYS A 70 -4.58 -12.20 5.04
C CYS A 70 -5.21 -13.06 6.15
N ASP A 71 -4.88 -12.80 7.42
CA ASP A 71 -5.51 -13.46 8.57
C ASP A 71 -7.02 -13.21 8.58
N GLY A 72 -7.45 -11.96 8.33
CA GLY A 72 -8.86 -11.62 8.22
C GLY A 72 -9.59 -12.34 7.07
N ILE A 73 -8.92 -12.53 5.93
CA ILE A 73 -9.46 -13.28 4.78
C ILE A 73 -9.54 -14.78 5.11
N GLU A 74 -8.53 -15.34 5.77
CA GLU A 74 -8.57 -16.73 6.22
C GLU A 74 -9.75 -16.97 7.16
N GLU A 75 -9.94 -16.09 8.16
CA GLU A 75 -11.07 -16.19 9.09
C GLU A 75 -12.44 -16.02 8.42
N LEU A 76 -12.54 -15.19 7.38
CA LEU A 76 -13.75 -15.09 6.56
C LEU A 76 -14.07 -16.45 5.91
N PHE A 77 -13.07 -17.12 5.33
CA PHE A 77 -13.28 -18.39 4.63
C PHE A 77 -13.42 -19.62 5.54
N LYS A 78 -13.24 -19.47 6.86
CA LYS A 78 -13.72 -20.48 7.82
C LYS A 78 -15.24 -20.46 7.97
N LYS A 79 -15.89 -19.35 7.63
CA LYS A 79 -17.35 -19.15 7.76
C LYS A 79 -18.07 -19.16 6.41
N GLU A 80 -17.39 -18.78 5.34
CA GLU A 80 -17.95 -18.66 3.99
C GLU A 80 -17.16 -19.51 2.98
N PRO A 81 -17.78 -20.00 1.91
CA PRO A 81 -17.05 -20.72 0.86
C PRO A 81 -16.01 -19.81 0.18
N LYS A 82 -14.85 -20.38 -0.15
CA LYS A 82 -13.81 -19.71 -0.93
C LYS A 82 -14.39 -19.18 -2.24
N ARG A 83 -14.06 -17.93 -2.56
CA ARG A 83 -14.43 -17.24 -3.80
C ARG A 83 -13.35 -16.24 -4.18
N THR A 84 -13.39 -15.78 -5.42
CA THR A 84 -12.59 -14.63 -5.83
C THR A 84 -13.03 -13.40 -5.04
N LEU A 85 -12.06 -12.69 -4.45
CA LEU A 85 -12.31 -11.46 -3.70
C LEU A 85 -11.91 -10.25 -4.53
N SER A 86 -12.63 -9.14 -4.36
CA SER A 86 -12.21 -7.82 -4.84
C SER A 86 -11.53 -7.06 -3.70
N PHE A 87 -10.42 -6.39 -3.99
CA PHE A 87 -9.74 -5.48 -3.07
C PHE A 87 -9.65 -4.09 -3.71
N VAL A 88 -10.25 -3.10 -3.07
CA VAL A 88 -10.32 -1.73 -3.60
C VAL A 88 -8.95 -1.08 -3.51
N VAL A 89 -8.48 -0.50 -4.61
CA VAL A 89 -7.25 0.31 -4.67
C VAL A 89 -7.57 1.71 -5.19
N TYR A 90 -6.65 2.65 -4.97
CA TYR A 90 -6.89 4.07 -5.28
C TYR A 90 -5.92 4.53 -6.37
N PRO A 91 -6.42 4.86 -7.58
CA PRO A 91 -5.56 5.14 -8.73
C PRO A 91 -4.90 6.51 -8.68
N THR A 92 -5.36 7.41 -7.81
CA THR A 92 -4.80 8.77 -7.65
C THR A 92 -4.66 9.13 -6.18
N GLN A 93 -3.69 10.01 -5.89
CA GLN A 93 -3.48 10.55 -4.54
C GLN A 93 -4.71 11.29 -4.00
N ALA A 94 -5.47 11.98 -4.86
CA ALA A 94 -6.67 12.71 -4.47
C ALA A 94 -7.78 11.76 -3.96
N LEU A 95 -8.05 10.67 -4.71
CA LEU A 95 -9.02 9.67 -4.28
C LEU A 95 -8.54 8.93 -3.03
N TYR A 96 -7.25 8.60 -2.97
CA TYR A 96 -6.68 7.96 -1.79
C TYR A 96 -6.90 8.81 -0.53
N ALA A 97 -6.53 10.09 -0.57
CA ALA A 97 -6.70 11.00 0.56
C ALA A 97 -8.17 11.23 0.95
N GLN A 98 -9.08 11.28 -0.04
CA GLN A 98 -10.50 11.46 0.21
C GLN A 98 -11.12 10.27 0.96
N TYR A 99 -10.75 9.04 0.58
CA TYR A 99 -11.43 7.83 1.06
C TYR A 99 -10.66 7.09 2.18
N ASN A 100 -9.42 7.49 2.47
CA ASN A 100 -8.56 6.83 3.46
C ASN A 100 -7.87 7.82 4.42
N PRO A 101 -8.58 8.81 5.01
CA PRO A 101 -7.96 9.78 5.93
C PRO A 101 -7.20 9.12 7.09
N GLU A 102 -7.63 7.94 7.53
CA GLU A 102 -7.04 7.16 8.61
C GLU A 102 -5.67 6.54 8.27
N TYR A 103 -5.38 6.33 6.98
CA TYR A 103 -4.11 5.74 6.54
C TYR A 103 -3.07 6.81 6.20
N LEU A 104 -3.46 8.07 6.01
CA LEU A 104 -2.54 9.16 5.60
C LEU A 104 -1.38 9.40 6.58
N GLY A 105 -1.56 9.07 7.87
CA GLY A 105 -0.51 9.21 8.88
C GLY A 105 0.62 8.19 8.75
N SER A 106 0.31 6.97 8.29
CA SER A 106 1.25 5.85 8.21
C SER A 106 1.68 5.55 6.78
N LEU A 107 0.73 5.54 5.85
CA LEU A 107 0.92 5.35 4.41
C LEU A 107 0.44 6.62 3.68
N PRO A 108 1.26 7.68 3.61
CA PRO A 108 0.81 8.98 3.10
C PRO A 108 0.54 9.01 1.59
N LEU A 109 1.05 8.05 0.81
CA LEU A 109 0.96 8.00 -0.64
C LEU A 109 0.12 6.81 -1.12
N ALA A 110 -0.67 7.01 -2.17
CA ALA A 110 -1.50 5.97 -2.79
C ALA A 110 -0.65 4.77 -3.26
N GLU A 111 0.56 5.02 -3.74
CA GLU A 111 1.53 3.99 -4.17
C GLU A 111 1.87 3.01 -3.05
N LEU A 112 1.94 3.47 -1.79
CA LEU A 112 2.22 2.62 -0.64
C LEU A 112 1.04 1.69 -0.33
N TYR A 113 -0.19 2.21 -0.43
CA TYR A 113 -1.39 1.40 -0.29
C TYR A 113 -1.55 0.41 -1.45
N ASN A 114 -1.22 0.82 -2.67
CA ASN A 114 -1.26 -0.07 -3.84
C ASN A 114 -0.18 -1.16 -3.74
N THR A 115 0.99 -0.84 -3.19
CA THR A 115 2.04 -1.82 -2.87
C THR A 115 1.55 -2.84 -1.85
N SER A 116 0.90 -2.40 -0.76
CA SER A 116 0.35 -3.33 0.23
C SER A 116 -0.76 -4.21 -0.39
N ALA A 117 -1.63 -3.64 -1.22
CA ALA A 117 -2.67 -4.38 -1.93
C ALA A 117 -2.09 -5.47 -2.87
N TRP A 118 -1.01 -5.17 -3.58
CA TRP A 118 -0.30 -6.16 -4.39
C TRP A 118 0.32 -7.28 -3.55
N ARG A 119 0.97 -6.94 -2.43
CA ARG A 119 1.53 -7.93 -1.49
C ARG A 119 0.43 -8.81 -0.89
N ILE A 120 -0.72 -8.25 -0.50
CA ILE A 120 -1.91 -8.99 -0.06
C ILE A 120 -2.39 -9.96 -1.13
N LYS A 121 -2.53 -9.51 -2.39
CA LYS A 121 -2.94 -10.38 -3.50
C LYS A 121 -1.98 -11.57 -3.66
N LYS A 122 -0.67 -11.31 -3.63
CA LYS A 122 0.35 -12.35 -3.75
C LYS A 122 0.27 -13.34 -2.59
N GLU A 123 0.17 -12.85 -1.36
CA GLU A 123 0.14 -13.67 -0.14
C GLU A 123 -1.13 -14.55 -0.09
N CYS A 124 -2.30 -13.97 -0.38
CA CYS A 124 -3.55 -14.73 -0.46
C CYS A 124 -3.50 -15.85 -1.51
N GLN A 125 -2.84 -15.60 -2.65
CA GLN A 125 -2.68 -16.61 -3.69
C GLN A 125 -1.74 -17.75 -3.25
N LEU A 126 -0.65 -17.42 -2.55
CA LEU A 126 0.37 -18.39 -2.14
C LEU A 126 -0.06 -19.25 -0.94
N ILE A 127 -0.66 -18.62 0.08
CA ILE A 127 -0.96 -19.28 1.35
C ILE A 127 -2.39 -19.83 1.38
N LEU A 128 -3.35 -19.09 0.84
CA LEU A 128 -4.77 -19.43 0.94
C LEU A 128 -5.35 -20.03 -0.35
N GLU A 129 -4.59 -20.03 -1.45
CA GLU A 129 -5.08 -20.36 -2.80
C GLU A 129 -6.31 -19.50 -3.21
N VAL A 130 -6.35 -18.24 -2.76
CA VAL A 130 -7.44 -17.30 -3.02
C VAL A 130 -6.99 -16.28 -4.06
N ASP A 131 -7.76 -16.15 -5.15
CA ASP A 131 -7.56 -15.07 -6.11
C ASP A 131 -8.21 -13.77 -5.61
N VAL A 132 -7.38 -12.74 -5.44
CA VAL A 132 -7.81 -11.38 -5.11
C VAL A 132 -7.64 -10.49 -6.34
N LYS A 133 -8.69 -9.85 -6.82
CA LYS A 133 -8.63 -8.86 -7.90
C LYS A 133 -8.51 -7.46 -7.30
N LEU A 134 -7.49 -6.72 -7.71
CA LEU A 134 -7.34 -5.31 -7.33
C LEU A 134 -8.24 -4.46 -8.23
N VAL A 135 -9.19 -3.74 -7.64
CA VAL A 135 -10.20 -2.94 -8.36
C VAL A 135 -9.97 -1.47 -8.05
N ALA A 136 -9.55 -0.71 -9.06
CA ALA A 136 -9.33 0.73 -8.91
C ALA A 136 -10.66 1.45 -8.70
N LEU A 137 -10.79 2.21 -7.61
CA LEU A 137 -11.98 2.98 -7.31
C LEU A 137 -12.27 4.00 -8.41
N GLU A 138 -13.45 3.90 -9.00
CA GLU A 138 -14.00 4.91 -9.92
C GLU A 138 -15.14 5.64 -9.19
N ALA A 139 -14.95 6.93 -8.94
CA ALA A 139 -15.77 7.69 -8.00
C ALA A 139 -17.21 7.86 -8.49
N GLU A 140 -17.43 8.05 -9.80
CA GLU A 140 -18.77 8.28 -10.33
C GLU A 140 -19.60 7.00 -10.37
N SER A 141 -19.01 5.89 -10.82
CA SER A 141 -19.56 4.54 -10.77
C SER A 141 -19.87 4.12 -9.33
N TYR A 142 -18.97 4.39 -8.38
CA TYR A 142 -19.21 4.10 -6.97
C TYR A 142 -20.36 4.93 -6.38
N LYS A 143 -20.46 6.23 -6.73
CA LYS A 143 -21.60 7.06 -6.31
C LYS A 143 -22.92 6.54 -6.87
N ALA A 144 -22.98 6.26 -8.17
CA ALA A 144 -24.17 5.73 -8.82
C ALA A 144 -24.60 4.38 -8.22
N TYR A 145 -23.64 3.50 -7.91
CA TYR A 145 -23.92 2.24 -7.22
C TYR A 145 -24.51 2.46 -5.83
N ARG A 146 -23.95 3.37 -5.03
CA ARG A 146 -24.47 3.68 -3.69
C ARG A 146 -25.88 4.26 -3.73
N GLU A 147 -26.16 5.15 -4.66
CA GLU A 147 -27.50 5.73 -4.83
C GLU A 147 -28.53 4.68 -5.22
N LYS A 148 -28.17 3.78 -6.14
CA LYS A 148 -29.03 2.68 -6.57
C LYS A 148 -29.35 1.70 -5.43
N GLU A 149 -28.35 1.36 -4.62
CA GLU A 149 -28.45 0.34 -3.58
C GLU A 149 -28.78 0.92 -2.18
N ASP A 150 -29.07 2.23 -2.08
CA ASP A 150 -29.33 2.99 -0.84
C ASP A 150 -28.24 2.81 0.24
N LEU A 151 -26.98 2.88 -0.18
CA LEU A 151 -25.81 2.66 0.68
C LEU A 151 -25.12 3.97 1.08
N LYS A 152 -24.74 4.08 2.35
CA LYS A 152 -23.85 5.16 2.83
C LYS A 152 -22.40 4.90 2.43
N GLU A 153 -21.57 5.95 2.45
CA GLU A 153 -20.12 5.79 2.29
C GLU A 153 -19.59 4.93 3.43
N SER A 154 -18.94 3.81 3.10
CA SER A 154 -18.13 3.03 4.03
C SER A 154 -17.14 2.15 3.25
N ARG A 155 -16.12 1.61 3.92
CA ARG A 155 -15.24 0.58 3.33
C ARG A 155 -16.01 -0.65 2.87
N GLU A 156 -17.04 -1.05 3.61
CA GLU A 156 -17.90 -2.18 3.24
C GLU A 156 -18.68 -1.89 1.94
N SER A 157 -19.23 -0.68 1.80
CA SER A 157 -19.91 -0.24 0.59
C SER A 157 -18.98 -0.22 -0.62
N ARG A 158 -17.73 0.21 -0.44
CA ARG A 158 -16.69 0.15 -1.50
C ARG A 158 -16.39 -1.29 -1.90
N ALA A 159 -16.29 -2.21 -0.94
CA ALA A 159 -16.06 -3.62 -1.21
C ALA A 159 -17.23 -4.26 -1.98
N LYS A 160 -18.48 -3.93 -1.63
CA LYS A 160 -19.67 -4.38 -2.38
C LYS A 160 -19.68 -3.87 -3.81
N TRP A 161 -19.36 -2.59 -4.02
CA TRP A 161 -19.21 -2.01 -5.36
C TRP A 161 -18.11 -2.71 -6.17
N ALA A 162 -16.95 -2.96 -5.56
CA ALA A 162 -15.83 -3.60 -6.23
C ALA A 162 -16.11 -5.06 -6.60
N ALA A 163 -16.88 -5.78 -5.77
CA ALA A 163 -17.32 -7.13 -6.08
C ALA A 163 -18.26 -7.16 -7.30
N ALA A 164 -19.02 -6.09 -7.54
CA ALA A 164 -19.86 -5.95 -8.73
C ALA A 164 -19.08 -5.57 -10.01
N GLN A 165 -17.76 -5.34 -9.91
CA GLN A 165 -16.88 -5.09 -11.07
C GLN A 165 -16.18 -6.36 -11.59
N LEU A 166 -16.36 -7.50 -10.89
CA LEU A 166 -15.78 -8.80 -11.27
C LEU A 166 -16.70 -9.56 -12.23
#